data_AF-A0A368UIY4-F1
#
_entry.id   AF-A0A368UIY4-F1
#
_cell.length_a   1.000
_cell.length_b   1.000
_cell.length_c   1.000
_cell.angle_alpha   90.00
_cell.angle_beta   90.00
_cell.angle_gamma   90.00
#
_symmetry.space_group_name_H-M   'P 1'
#
loop_
_entity.id
_entity.type
_entity.pdbx_description
1 polymer ?
#
loop_
_entity_poly.entity_id
_entity_poly.type
_entity_poly.pdbx_seq_one_letter_code
_entity_poly.pdbx_strand_id
1 'polypeptide(L)'
;MPHKSLVRGFLKNAKHMLTSDGEIHFTYHKTMQSFNLWNITKLAQKEGLVLVREEKFDQHQGYNIIKGDGSKRDETFYVGEMSIFMFVQK
;
A
#
# COMPACT_ATOMS: atom_id res chain seq x y z
N MET A 1 -9.20 -8.07 12.78
CA MET A 1 -7.91 -7.73 12.13
C MET A 1 -7.85 -6.21 11.89
N PRO A 2 -7.30 -5.44 12.83
CA PRO A 2 -7.39 -3.96 12.85
C PRO A 2 -6.84 -3.28 11.58
N HIS A 3 -5.88 -3.91 10.89
CA HIS A 3 -5.31 -3.33 9.66
C HIS A 3 -6.26 -3.37 8.45
N LYS A 4 -7.17 -4.35 8.32
CA LYS A 4 -8.09 -4.42 7.17
C LYS A 4 -9.09 -3.27 7.16
N SER A 5 -9.65 -2.92 8.32
CA SER A 5 -10.54 -1.76 8.46
C SER A 5 -9.80 -0.45 8.20
N LEU A 6 -8.54 -0.35 8.63
CA LEU A 6 -7.71 0.83 8.37
C LEU A 6 -7.45 1.00 6.86
N VAL A 7 -6.98 -0.05 6.18
CA VAL A 7 -6.73 -0.03 4.72
C VAL A 7 -8.01 0.29 3.96
N ARG A 8 -9.14 -0.30 4.34
CA ARG A 8 -10.45 -0.01 3.74
C ARG A 8 -10.85 1.46 3.95
N GLY A 9 -10.68 2.00 5.16
CA GLY A 9 -10.96 3.40 5.47
C GLY A 9 -10.08 4.36 4.68
N PHE A 10 -8.79 4.05 4.54
CA PHE A 10 -7.85 4.78 3.69
C PHE A 10 -8.34 4.82 2.24
N LEU A 11 -8.63 3.66 1.64
CA LEU A 11 -9.11 3.56 0.25
C LEU A 11 -10.42 4.33 0.04
N LYS A 12 -11.36 4.23 1.00
CA LYS A 12 -12.62 4.97 0.97
C LYS A 12 -12.40 6.48 0.98
N ASN A 13 -11.52 6.99 1.85
CA ASN A 13 -11.24 8.42 1.95
C ASN A 13 -10.47 8.92 0.73
N ALA A 14 -9.46 8.18 0.27
CA ALA A 14 -8.67 8.51 -0.91
C ALA A 14 -9.54 8.60 -2.16
N LYS A 15 -10.53 7.71 -2.31
CA LYS A 15 -11.50 7.77 -3.41
C LYS A 15 -12.25 9.11 -3.47
N HIS A 16 -12.63 9.67 -2.32
CA HIS A 16 -13.31 10.97 -2.27
C HIS A 16 -12.42 12.16 -2.66
N MET A 17 -11.10 11.95 -2.74
CA MET A 17 -10.12 12.96 -3.15
C MET A 17 -9.73 12.84 -4.63
N LEU A 18 -10.25 11.86 -5.38
CA LEU A 18 -9.91 11.66 -6.78
C LEU A 18 -10.61 12.68 -7.69
N THR A 19 -9.87 13.18 -8.67
CA THR A 19 -10.40 13.85 -9.86
C THR A 19 -10.72 12.82 -10.95
N SER A 20 -11.24 13.26 -12.11
CA SER A 20 -11.59 12.38 -13.25
C SER A 20 -10.49 11.40 -13.66
N ASP A 21 -9.23 11.84 -13.55
CA ASP A 21 -8.04 11.09 -13.97
C ASP A 21 -7.13 10.76 -12.77
N GLY A 22 -7.68 10.84 -11.56
CA GLY A 22 -6.95 10.59 -10.32
C GLY A 22 -6.68 9.10 -10.10
N GLU A 23 -5.52 8.81 -9.51
CA GLU A 23 -5.13 7.45 -9.11
C GLU A 23 -4.80 7.38 -7.61
N ILE A 24 -5.11 6.25 -6.99
CA ILE A 24 -4.65 5.90 -5.64
C ILE A 24 -3.50 4.93 -5.77
N HIS A 25 -2.31 5.36 -5.33
CA HIS A 25 -1.12 4.52 -5.33
C HIS A 25 -0.94 3.89 -3.95
N PHE A 26 -0.80 2.57 -3.90
CA PHE A 26 -0.67 1.80 -2.67
C PHE A 26 0.56 0.89 -2.73
N THR A 27 1.60 1.25 -1.99
CA THR A 27 2.81 0.44 -1.86
C THR A 27 2.64 -0.64 -0.79
N TYR A 28 3.04 -1.87 -1.09
CA TYR A 28 3.04 -2.98 -0.14
C TYR A 28 4.27 -3.87 -0.30
N HIS A 29 4.60 -4.61 0.75
CA HIS A 29 5.68 -5.58 0.77
C HIS A 29 5.16 -6.96 0.37
N LYS A 30 5.71 -7.54 -0.71
CA LYS A 30 5.34 -8.89 -1.19
C LYS A 30 5.81 -9.99 -0.24
N THR A 31 6.94 -9.75 0.44
CA THR A 31 7.60 -10.71 1.33
C THR A 31 6.91 -10.80 2.70
N MET A 32 6.14 -9.78 3.10
CA MET A 32 5.41 -9.79 4.36
C MET A 32 4.06 -10.49 4.16
N GLN A 33 3.95 -11.72 4.68
CA GLN A 33 2.72 -12.54 4.59
C GLN A 33 1.44 -11.79 5.00
N SER A 34 1.55 -10.85 5.93
CA SER A 34 0.44 -10.02 6.39
C SER A 34 -0.26 -9.29 5.24
N PHE A 35 0.48 -8.71 4.29
CA PHE A 35 -0.12 -7.94 3.18
C PHE A 35 -0.81 -8.84 2.15
N ASN A 36 -0.22 -9.99 1.83
CA ASN A 36 -0.87 -10.98 0.96
C ASN A 36 -2.21 -11.47 1.54
N LEU A 37 -2.30 -11.61 2.87
CA LEU A 37 -3.54 -11.99 3.58
C LEU A 37 -4.62 -10.89 3.61
N TRP A 38 -4.25 -9.64 3.30
CA TRP A 38 -5.20 -8.53 3.37
C TRP A 38 -6.14 -8.46 2.17
N ASN A 39 -5.74 -9.05 1.04
CA ASN A 39 -6.49 -9.03 -0.21
C ASN A 39 -6.93 -7.59 -0.56
N ILE A 40 -5.93 -6.70 -0.67
CA ILE A 40 -6.10 -5.26 -0.89
C ILE A 40 -6.98 -5.00 -2.12
N THR A 41 -6.79 -5.77 -3.19
CA THR A 41 -7.60 -5.68 -4.41
C THR A 41 -9.08 -5.94 -4.13
N LYS A 42 -9.42 -6.96 -3.32
CA LYS A 42 -10.80 -7.21 -2.89
C LYS A 42 -11.36 -6.12 -1.97
N LEU A 43 -10.52 -5.50 -1.13
CA LEU A 43 -10.93 -4.36 -0.31
C LEU A 43 -11.23 -3.14 -1.20
N ALA A 44 -10.36 -2.84 -2.15
CA ALA A 44 -10.53 -1.74 -3.11
C ALA A 44 -11.79 -1.93 -3.97
N GLN A 45 -12.02 -3.14 -4.49
CA GLN A 45 -13.23 -3.47 -5.24
C GLN A 45 -14.52 -3.23 -4.45
N LYS A 46 -14.54 -3.55 -3.15
CA LYS A 46 -15.70 -3.28 -2.28
C LYS A 46 -15.97 -1.79 -2.08
N GLU A 47 -14.94 -0.95 -2.24
CA GLU A 47 -15.07 0.50 -2.18
C GLU A 47 -15.32 1.13 -3.57
N GLY A 48 -15.52 0.33 -4.62
CA GLY A 48 -15.79 0.82 -5.98
C GLY A 48 -14.54 1.28 -6.72
N LEU A 49 -13.38 0.71 -6.38
CA LEU A 49 -12.11 0.97 -7.05
C LEU A 49 -11.71 -0.22 -7.93
N VAL A 50 -10.97 0.05 -9.01
CA VAL A 50 -10.45 -0.95 -9.94
C VAL A 50 -8.93 -0.87 -9.97
N LEU A 51 -8.26 -2.03 -9.87
CA LEU A 51 -6.81 -2.10 -10.06
C LEU A 51 -6.50 -1.93 -11.55
N VAL A 52 -5.71 -0.91 -11.90
CA VAL A 52 -5.28 -0.67 -13.28
C VAL A 52 -3.93 -1.32 -13.55
N ARG A 53 -3.00 -1.22 -12.60
CA ARG A 53 -1.64 -1.74 -12.75
C ARG A 53 -1.02 -2.12 -11.41
N GLU A 54 -0.11 -3.07 -11.49
CA GLU A 54 0.82 -3.45 -10.43
C GLU A 54 2.24 -3.29 -10.99
N GLU A 55 3.07 -2.51 -10.30
CA GLU A 55 4.47 -2.33 -10.69
C GLU A 55 5.38 -2.74 -9.54
N LYS A 56 6.53 -3.35 -9.88
CA LYS A 56 7.58 -3.58 -8.88
C LYS A 56 8.12 -2.23 -8.45
N PHE A 57 8.33 -2.08 -7.15
CA PHE A 57 8.95 -0.90 -6.58
C PHE A 57 10.26 -1.31 -5.93
N ASP A 58 11.34 -0.72 -6.42
CA ASP A 58 12.64 -0.84 -5.78
C ASP A 58 12.86 0.39 -4.90
N GLN A 59 13.40 0.14 -3.71
CA GLN A 59 13.79 1.21 -2.81
C GLN A 59 14.78 2.12 -3.52
N HIS A 60 14.51 3.44 -3.52
CA HIS A 60 15.36 4.40 -4.22
C HIS A 60 16.79 4.35 -3.66
N GLN A 61 17.79 4.38 -4.54
CA GLN A 61 19.19 4.37 -4.12
C GLN A 61 19.47 5.59 -3.23
N GLY A 62 20.10 5.37 -2.07
CA GLY A 62 20.38 6.40 -1.09
C GLY A 62 19.28 6.63 -0.04
N TYR A 63 18.09 6.04 -0.21
CA TYR A 63 17.06 6.05 0.83
C TYR A 63 17.12 4.74 1.61
N ASN A 64 17.37 4.79 2.92
CA ASN A 64 17.33 3.63 3.80
C ASN A 64 16.06 3.67 4.65
N ILE A 65 15.22 2.64 4.57
CA ILE A 65 14.04 2.53 5.44
C ILE A 65 14.50 2.17 6.84
N ILE A 66 14.21 3.07 7.79
CA ILE A 66 14.54 2.93 9.21
C ILE A 66 13.30 2.61 10.05
N LYS A 67 13.51 1.97 11.21
CA LYS A 67 12.43 1.73 12.18
C LYS A 67 12.06 3.04 12.87
N GLY A 68 10.78 3.38 12.85
CA GLY A 68 10.26 4.62 13.47
C GLY A 68 10.05 4.54 14.98
N ASP A 69 10.08 3.34 15.59
CA ASP A 69 9.84 3.17 17.03
C ASP A 69 10.60 1.96 17.63
N GLY A 70 10.71 1.92 18.96
CA GLY A 70 11.32 0.85 19.76
C GLY A 70 12.74 1.11 20.26
N SER A 71 13.37 0.07 20.83
CA SER A 71 14.78 0.13 21.25
C SER A 71 15.76 0.18 20.07
N LYS A 72 15.28 -0.18 18.88
CA LYS A 72 16.02 -0.25 17.62
C LYS A 72 15.64 0.88 16.67
N ARG A 73 15.19 2.02 17.20
CA ARG A 73 14.91 3.23 16.41
C ARG A 73 16.13 3.58 15.57
N ASP A 74 15.88 4.11 14.39
CA ASP A 74 16.88 4.52 13.39
C ASP A 74 17.70 3.37 12.78
N GLU A 75 17.53 2.13 13.24
CA GLU A 75 18.10 0.97 12.54
C GLU A 75 17.38 0.74 11.21
N THR A 76 18.16 0.52 10.17
CA THR A 76 17.65 0.04 8.88
C THR A 76 17.12 -1.38 8.99
N PHE A 77 16.10 -1.74 8.21
CA PHE A 77 15.67 -3.12 8.09
C PHE A 77 15.44 -3.52 6.63
N TYR A 78 15.64 -4.80 6.34
CA TYR A 78 15.39 -5.32 5.01
C TYR A 78 13.88 -5.43 4.78
N VAL A 79 13.44 -4.78 3.72
CA VAL A 79 12.02 -4.58 3.42
C VAL A 79 11.51 -5.62 2.41
N GLY A 80 12.41 -6.29 1.70
CA GLY A 80 12.08 -7.25 0.65
C GLY A 80 11.51 -6.60 -0.61
N GLU A 81 10.97 -7.44 -1.49
CA GLU A 81 10.32 -6.97 -2.71
C GLU A 81 9.07 -6.15 -2.38
N MET A 82 9.00 -4.95 -2.95
CA MET A 82 7.84 -4.08 -2.86
C MET A 82 7.12 -4.03 -4.20
N SER A 83 5.83 -3.72 -4.14
CA SER A 83 5.05 -3.43 -5.35
C SER A 83 4.05 -2.31 -5.06
N ILE A 84 3.72 -1.56 -6.09
CA ILE A 84 2.73 -0.50 -6.05
C ILE A 84 1.52 -0.97 -6.83
N PHE A 85 0.36 -0.94 -6.17
CA PHE A 85 -0.93 -1.02 -6.84
C PHE A 85 -1.42 0.38 -7.16
N MET A 86 -1.89 0.60 -8.39
CA MET A 86 -2.59 1.82 -8.75
C MET A 86 -4.06 1.52 -9.02
N PHE A 87 -4.91 2.18 -8.24
CA PHE A 87 -6.35 2.05 -8.32
C PHE A 87 -6.99 3.30 -8.89
N VAL A 88 -8.02 3.12 -9.70
CA VAL A 88 -8.90 4.20 -10.19
C VAL A 88 -10.32 3.98 -9.69
N GLN A 89 -11.14 5.03 -9.75
CA GLN A 89 -12.56 4.88 -9.51
C GLN A 89 -13.21 4.11 -10.67
N LYS A 90 -14.10 3.17 -10.33
CA LYS A 90 -14.90 2.43 -11.32
C LYS A 90 -15.88 3.36 -12.05
#